data_AF-A0A699ZTC4-F1
#
_entry.id   AF-A0A699ZTC4-F1
#
_cell.length_a   1.000
_cell.length_b   1.000
_cell.length_c   1.000
_cell.angle_alpha   90.00
_cell.angle_beta   90.00
_cell.angle_gamma   90.00
#
_symmetry.space_group_name_H-M   'P 1'
#
loop_
_entity.id
_entity.type
_entity.pdbx_description
1 polymer ?
#
loop_
_entity_poly.entity_id
_entity_poly.type
_entity_poly.pdbx_seq_one_letter_code
_entity_poly.pdbx_strand_id
1 'polypeptide(L)'
;MQVTAALALPWLEEVALDFLEVQGLREAVAEVRASGRKVAVATPRVLKPDEERLVHFFLRLRPDALLLIWQISSKCDASLV
;
A
#
# COMPACT_ATOMS: atom_id res chain seq x y z
N MET A 1 0.77 16.93 -9.00
CA MET A 1 1.09 15.65 -8.33
C MET A 1 0.24 14.55 -8.99
N GLN A 2 0.73 13.29 -9.06
CA GLN A 2 0.07 12.22 -9.83
C GLN A 2 -1.32 11.84 -9.29
N VAL A 3 -1.50 11.80 -7.96
CA VAL A 3 -2.80 11.56 -7.32
C VAL A 3 -3.81 12.62 -7.75
N THR A 4 -3.49 13.90 -7.59
CA THR A 4 -4.37 14.99 -8.02
C THR A 4 -4.79 14.88 -9.49
N ALA A 5 -3.86 14.49 -10.37
CA ALA A 5 -4.16 14.28 -11.79
C ALA A 5 -5.11 13.09 -12.01
N ALA A 6 -4.91 11.98 -11.31
CA ALA A 6 -5.83 10.84 -11.35
C ALA A 6 -7.21 11.20 -10.78
N LEU A 7 -7.25 12.03 -9.74
CA LEU A 7 -8.49 12.47 -9.10
C LEU A 7 -9.37 13.35 -10.00
N ALA A 8 -8.81 13.97 -11.04
CA ALA A 8 -9.57 14.70 -12.04
C ALA A 8 -10.43 13.80 -12.96
N LEU A 9 -10.16 12.48 -13.00
CA LEU A 9 -10.92 11.53 -13.83
C LEU A 9 -12.23 11.15 -13.12
N PRO A 10 -13.41 11.41 -13.72
CA PRO A 10 -14.70 11.23 -13.05
C PRO A 10 -15.14 9.77 -12.93
N TRP A 11 -14.57 8.88 -13.76
CA TRP A 11 -14.89 7.45 -13.81
C TRP A 11 -13.95 6.58 -12.96
N LEU A 12 -12.95 7.19 -12.31
CA LEU A 12 -11.97 6.44 -11.54
C LEU A 12 -12.51 6.11 -10.14
N GLU A 13 -12.63 4.83 -9.83
CA GLU A 13 -13.19 4.35 -8.56
C GLU A 13 -12.13 4.04 -7.49
N GLU A 14 -10.92 3.67 -7.92
CA GLU A 14 -9.84 3.21 -7.05
C GLU A 14 -8.48 3.71 -7.53
N VAL A 15 -7.58 4.03 -6.59
CA VAL A 15 -6.20 4.41 -6.85
C VAL A 15 -5.26 3.43 -6.14
N ALA A 16 -4.43 2.73 -6.91
CA ALA A 16 -3.32 1.94 -6.38
C ALA A 16 -2.07 2.82 -6.26
N LEU A 17 -1.55 2.97 -5.04
CA LEU A 17 -0.34 3.73 -4.73
C LEU A 17 0.86 2.78 -4.65
N ASP A 18 1.72 2.87 -5.65
CA ASP A 18 3.01 2.17 -5.73
C ASP A 18 4.11 3.22 -5.58
N PHE A 19 4.65 3.39 -4.37
CA PHE A 19 5.74 4.36 -4.18
C PHE A 19 6.71 3.97 -3.06
N LEU A 20 7.99 4.17 -3.39
CA LEU A 20 9.17 3.78 -2.61
C LEU A 20 9.48 4.69 -1.40
N GLU A 21 8.75 5.79 -1.19
CA GLU A 21 9.01 6.73 -0.08
C GLU A 21 7.81 7.01 0.85
N VAL A 22 8.10 6.97 2.15
CA VAL A 22 7.13 6.89 3.27
C VAL A 22 6.33 8.18 3.48
N GLN A 23 6.93 9.36 3.25
CA GLN A 23 6.27 10.65 3.55
C GLN A 23 5.18 10.98 2.53
N GLY A 24 5.47 10.88 1.23
CA GLY A 24 4.49 11.13 0.18
C GLY A 24 3.31 10.16 0.19
N LEU A 25 3.51 8.94 0.69
CA LEU A 25 2.46 7.93 0.78
C LEU A 25 1.35 8.32 1.76
N ARG A 26 1.67 8.98 2.88
CA ARG A 26 0.65 9.42 3.85
C ARG A 26 -0.29 10.45 3.24
N GLU A 27 0.29 11.45 2.57
CA GLU A 27 -0.45 12.53 1.92
C GLU A 27 -1.31 11.98 0.78
N ALA A 28 -0.74 11.10 -0.05
CA ALA A 28 -1.46 10.45 -1.15
C ALA A 28 -2.65 9.62 -0.66
N VAL A 29 -2.49 8.81 0.40
CA VAL A 29 -3.60 8.04 0.99
C VAL A 29 -4.68 8.97 1.53
N ALA A 30 -4.29 10.05 2.21
CA ALA A 30 -5.25 11.02 2.74
C ALA A 30 -6.03 11.72 1.61
N GLU A 31 -5.36 12.13 0.53
CA GLU A 31 -5.96 12.80 -0.63
C GLU A 31 -6.97 11.91 -1.35
N VAL A 32 -6.62 10.65 -1.64
CA VAL A 32 -7.54 9.70 -2.29
C VAL A 32 -8.76 9.44 -1.41
N ARG A 33 -8.56 9.21 -0.11
CA ARG A 33 -9.68 8.97 0.83
C ARG A 33 -10.60 10.19 0.97
N ALA A 34 -10.04 11.40 1.00
CA ALA A 34 -10.82 12.63 1.05
C ALA A 34 -11.69 12.84 -0.21
N SER A 35 -11.29 12.25 -1.36
CA SER A 35 -12.08 12.26 -2.60
C SER A 35 -13.25 11.26 -2.61
N GLY A 36 -13.36 10.40 -1.60
CA GLY A 36 -14.39 9.35 -1.53
C GLY A 36 -14.10 8.11 -2.38
N ARG A 37 -12.89 7.98 -2.93
CA ARG A 37 -12.45 6.84 -3.75
C ARG A 37 -11.70 5.82 -2.90
N LYS A 38 -11.64 4.58 -3.40
CA LYS A 38 -10.86 3.52 -2.78
C LYS A 38 -9.37 3.75 -2.98
N VAL A 39 -8.58 3.37 -1.99
CA VAL A 39 -7.12 3.42 -2.06
C VAL A 39 -6.51 2.06 -1.71
N ALA A 40 -5.72 1.53 -2.64
CA ALA A 40 -4.88 0.38 -2.42
C ALA A 40 -3.43 0.84 -2.27
N VAL A 41 -2.67 0.26 -1.34
CA VAL A 41 -1.24 0.55 -1.17
C VAL A 41 -0.45 -0.68 -1.54
N ALA A 42 0.45 -0.55 -2.52
CA ALA A 42 1.40 -1.59 -2.85
C ALA A 42 2.59 -1.53 -1.91
N THR A 43 2.91 -2.68 -1.29
CA THR A 43 4.11 -2.78 -0.47
C THR A 43 5.34 -2.81 -1.38
N PRO A 44 6.42 -2.06 -1.07
CA PRO A 44 7.57 -1.89 -1.96
C PRO A 44 8.39 -3.19 -2.14
N ARG A 45 8.24 -4.15 -1.22
CA ARG A 45 8.93 -5.44 -1.22
C ARG A 45 8.18 -6.46 -0.37
N VAL A 46 8.61 -7.72 -0.44
CA VAL A 46 8.19 -8.75 0.52
C VAL A 46 8.44 -8.26 1.93
N LEU A 47 7.37 -8.29 2.72
CA LEU A 47 7.40 -8.04 4.15
C LEU A 47 7.94 -9.28 4.83
N LYS A 48 9.03 -9.13 5.57
CA LYS A 48 9.57 -10.22 6.38
C LYS A 48 8.87 -10.25 7.76
N PRO A 49 8.84 -11.41 8.43
CA PRO A 49 8.19 -11.54 9.75
C PRO A 49 8.72 -10.57 10.81
N ASP A 50 9.99 -10.17 10.73
CA ASP A 50 10.66 -9.24 11.65
C ASP A 50 10.36 -7.74 11.37
N GLU A 51 9.51 -7.44 10.39
CA GLU A 51 9.24 -6.08 9.91
C GLU A 51 7.90 -5.51 10.40
N GLU A 52 7.53 -5.85 11.63
CA GLU A 52 6.27 -5.42 12.25
C GLU A 52 6.09 -3.90 12.19
N ARG A 53 7.15 -3.10 12.39
CA ARG A 53 7.07 -1.63 12.31
C ARG A 53 6.56 -1.13 10.96
N LEU A 54 6.96 -1.80 9.87
CA LEU A 54 6.56 -1.44 8.51
C LEU A 54 5.10 -1.86 8.25
N VAL A 55 4.70 -3.05 8.73
CA VAL A 55 3.30 -3.50 8.70
C VAL A 55 2.39 -2.50 9.45
N HIS A 56 2.75 -2.14 10.67
CA HIS A 56 2.02 -1.17 11.49
C HIS A 56 2.01 0.23 10.86
N PHE A 57 3.02 0.59 10.07
CA PHE A 57 2.99 1.82 9.30
C PHE A 57 1.88 1.76 8.24
N PHE A 58 1.85 0.72 7.40
CA PHE A 58 0.83 0.56 6.36
C PHE A 58 -0.60 0.49 6.93
N LEU A 59 -0.81 -0.28 8.00
CA LEU A 59 -2.12 -0.37 8.66
C LEU A 59 -2.59 0.97 9.24
N ARG A 60 -1.68 1.80 9.75
CA ARG A 60 -2.01 3.14 10.25
C ARG A 60 -2.41 4.12 9.15
N LEU A 61 -2.03 3.88 7.90
CA LEU A 61 -2.52 4.67 6.77
C LEU A 61 -4.01 4.45 6.51
N ARG A 62 -4.58 3.33 7.00
CA ARG A 62 -5.96 2.90 6.76
C ARG A 62 -6.33 2.86 5.27
N PRO A 63 -5.55 2.15 4.43
CA PRO A 63 -5.96 1.90 3.05
C PRO A 63 -7.13 0.91 3.03
N ASP A 64 -7.85 0.88 1.92
CA ASP A 64 -8.91 -0.11 1.69
C ASP A 64 -8.33 -1.49 1.36
N ALA A 65 -7.13 -1.52 0.77
CA ALA A 65 -6.40 -2.74 0.47
C ALA A 65 -4.87 -2.57 0.58
N LEU A 66 -4.18 -3.68 0.90
CA LEU A 66 -2.73 -3.81 0.80
C LEU A 66 -2.39 -4.80 -0.31
N LEU A 67 -1.66 -4.34 -1.32
CA LEU A 67 -1.15 -5.21 -2.38
C LEU A 67 0.22 -5.74 -1.94
N LEU A 68 0.23 -6.99 -1.50
CA LEU A 68 1.45 -7.69 -1.11
C LEU A 68 2.09 -8.31 -2.35
N ILE A 69 3.31 -7.88 -2.67
CA ILE A 69 4.10 -8.57 -3.68
C ILE A 69 4.67 -9.85 -3.07
N TRP A 70 4.39 -11.00 -3.69
CA TRP A 70 5.00 -12.28 -3.33
C TRP A 70 6.33 -12.44 -4.10
N GLN A 71 7.48 -12.40 -3.43
CA GLN A 71 8.63 -13.17 -3.93
C GLN A 71 8.45 -14.60 -3.42
N ILE A 72 8.45 -15.55 -4.35
CA ILE A 72 8.79 -16.94 -4.06
C ILE A 72 10.24 -16.95 -3.58
N SER A 73 10.46 -16.82 -2.26
CA SER A 73 11.73 -17.11 -1.64
C SER A 73 11.69 -18.56 -1.19
N SER A 74 12.60 -19.37 -1.70
CA SER A 74 12.72 -20.83 -1.53
C SER A 74 13.08 -21.30 -0.10
N LYS A 75 12.66 -20.56 0.94
CA LYS A 75 12.84 -20.94 2.34
C LYS A 75 11.52 -20.82 3.12
N CYS A 76 10.57 -21.70 2.78
CA CYS A 76 9.60 -22.15 3.78
C CYS A 76 10.27 -23.31 4.53
N ASP A 77 10.78 -23.05 5.73
CA ASP A 77 11.20 -24.11 6.65
C ASP A 77 9.92 -24.70 7.27
N ALA A 78 9.61 -25.95 6.93
CA ALA A 78 8.39 -26.66 7.30
C ALA A 78 8.45 -27.19 8.75
N SER A 79 8.97 -26.41 9.69
CA SER A 79 9.24 -26.84 11.07
C SER A 79 8.21 -26.36 12.10
N LEU A 80 7.06 -25.83 11.67
CA LEU A 80 5.95 -25.42 12.56
C LEU A 80 4.60 -25.89 12.01
N VAL A 81 4.39 -27.20 11.96
CA VAL A 81 3.07 -27.86 12.11
C VAL A 81 3.27 -29.16 12.87
#